data_AF-A0A0N8WA54-F1
#
_entry.id   AF-A0A0N8WA54-F1
#
_cell.length_a   1.000
_cell.length_b   1.000
_cell.length_c   1.000
_cell.angle_alpha   90.00
_cell.angle_beta   90.00
_cell.angle_gamma   90.00
#
_symmetry.space_group_name_H-M   'P 1'
#
loop_
_entity.id
_entity.type
_entity.pdbx_description
1 polymer ?
#
loop_
_entity_poly.entity_id
_entity_poly.type
_entity_poly.pdbx_seq_one_letter_code
_entity_poly.pdbx_strand_id
1 'polypeptide(L)'
;MEEVMGETAIETVDLAKERMVKNNMRLLQLSIEEFALEQQGGGTYPSSISEIDLPNASNPYSNSKPAFVDGSPTEQGQVGYIGDGNSYQILGYGSNSLLDFKLSKP
;
A
#
# COMPACT_ATOMS: atom_id res chain seq x y z
N MET A 1 15.52 34.94 19.12
CA MET A 1 14.23 34.30 18.76
C MET A 1 14.50 33.43 17.55
N GLU A 2 15.20 32.32 17.79
CA GLU A 2 15.48 31.27 16.82
C GLU A 2 14.80 30.05 17.42
N GLU A 3 13.69 29.60 16.84
CA GLU A 3 13.10 28.24 16.96
C GLU A 3 11.62 28.31 16.53
N VAL A 4 11.37 28.33 15.21
CA VAL A 4 10.04 27.96 14.66
C VAL A 4 10.14 27.25 13.30
N MET A 5 11.34 27.06 12.72
CA MET A 5 11.50 26.47 11.38
C MET A 5 11.78 24.95 11.39
N GLY A 6 11.92 24.32 12.56
CA GLY A 6 12.25 22.88 12.67
C GLY A 6 11.02 21.95 12.59
N GLU A 7 9.94 22.28 13.29
CA GLU A 7 8.74 21.43 13.36
C GLU A 7 8.01 21.32 12.01
N THR A 8 7.89 22.43 11.28
CA THR A 8 7.19 22.47 9.99
C THR A 8 7.88 21.64 8.89
N ALA A 9 9.22 21.55 8.92
CA ALA A 9 9.97 20.78 7.94
C ALA A 9 9.80 19.26 8.15
N ILE A 10 9.80 18.81 9.40
CA ILE A 10 9.63 17.40 9.77
C ILE A 10 8.21 16.92 9.45
N GLU A 11 7.19 17.71 9.80
CA GLU A 11 5.79 17.41 9.46
C GLU A 11 5.55 17.33 7.95
N THR A 12 6.19 18.21 7.17
CA THR A 12 6.05 18.21 5.70
C THR A 12 6.65 16.96 5.06
N VAL A 13 7.78 16.48 5.58
CA VAL A 13 8.44 15.25 5.09
C VAL A 13 7.58 14.03 5.41
N ASP A 14 7.00 13.94 6.61
CA ASP A 14 6.15 12.82 6.98
C ASP A 14 4.84 12.79 6.19
N LEU A 15 4.24 13.96 5.92
CA LEU A 15 3.09 14.08 5.01
C LEU A 15 3.44 13.61 3.59
N ALA A 16 4.62 13.94 3.08
CA ALA A 16 5.07 13.49 1.76
C ALA A 16 5.22 11.96 1.72
N LYS A 17 5.85 11.37 2.74
CA LYS A 17 6.00 9.92 2.86
C LYS A 17 4.65 9.22 3.01
N GLU A 18 3.71 9.76 3.78
CA GLU A 18 2.37 9.20 3.91
C GLU A 18 1.60 9.24 2.58
N ARG A 19 1.73 10.32 1.80
CA ARG A 19 1.18 10.39 0.44
C ARG A 19 1.78 9.32 -0.47
N MET A 20 3.07 9.03 -0.33
CA MET A 20 3.70 7.93 -1.08
C MET A 20 3.13 6.56 -0.68
N VAL A 21 2.88 6.31 0.61
CA VAL A 21 2.20 5.08 1.04
C VAL A 21 0.82 4.97 0.41
N LYS A 22 0.02 6.05 0.44
CA LYS A 22 -1.30 6.08 -0.23
C LYS A 22 -1.19 5.83 -1.73
N ASN A 23 -0.17 6.38 -2.39
CA ASN A 23 0.09 6.14 -3.80
C ASN A 23 0.45 4.66 -4.05
N ASN A 24 1.31 4.05 -3.23
CA ASN A 24 1.65 2.64 -3.32
C ASN A 24 0.42 1.75 -3.12
N MET A 25 -0.49 2.09 -2.18
CA MET A 25 -1.78 1.40 -2.02
C MET A 25 -2.61 1.44 -3.30
N ARG A 26 -2.67 2.60 -3.96
CA ARG A 26 -3.41 2.76 -5.21
C ARG A 26 -2.78 1.99 -6.37
N LEU A 27 -1.46 2.00 -6.48
CA LEU A 27 -0.74 1.22 -7.49
C LEU A 27 -1.01 -0.27 -7.32
N LEU A 28 -0.92 -0.78 -6.09
CA LEU A 28 -1.24 -2.16 -5.78
C LEU A 28 -2.69 -2.51 -6.15
N GLN A 29 -3.63 -1.62 -5.81
CA GLN A 29 -5.04 -1.79 -6.18
C GLN A 29 -5.22 -1.94 -7.69
N LEU A 30 -4.56 -1.10 -8.49
CA LEU A 30 -4.66 -1.18 -9.95
C LEU A 30 -4.16 -2.53 -10.45
N SER A 31 -3.01 -3.01 -9.98
CA SER A 31 -2.47 -4.33 -10.37
C SER A 31 -3.39 -5.50 -9.96
N ILE A 32 -4.05 -5.40 -8.80
CA ILE A 32 -5.03 -6.40 -8.34
C ILE A 32 -6.25 -6.45 -9.27
N GLU A 33 -6.78 -5.28 -9.63
CA GLU A 33 -7.96 -5.19 -10.51
C GLU A 33 -7.61 -5.59 -11.95
N GLU A 34 -6.42 -5.22 -12.44
CA GLU A 34 -5.90 -5.65 -13.74
C GLU A 34 -5.79 -7.18 -13.80
N PHE A 35 -5.19 -7.80 -12.77
CA PHE A 35 -5.16 -9.27 -12.67
C PHE A 35 -6.57 -9.88 -12.70
N ALA A 36 -7.51 -9.33 -11.94
CA ALA A 36 -8.88 -9.87 -11.88
C ALA A 36 -9.62 -9.76 -13.22
N LEU A 37 -9.30 -8.74 -14.04
CA LEU A 37 -9.81 -8.56 -15.39
C LEU A 37 -9.20 -9.54 -16.40
N GLU A 38 -7.92 -9.88 -16.24
CA GLU A 38 -7.19 -10.82 -17.12
C GLU A 38 -7.61 -12.27 -16.89
N GLN A 39 -8.07 -12.62 -15.69
CA GLN A 39 -8.52 -13.97 -15.40
C GLN A 39 -9.77 -14.34 -16.21
N GLN A 40 -9.69 -15.43 -16.97
CA GLN A 40 -10.80 -15.94 -17.79
C GLN A 40 -12.02 -16.23 -16.90
N GLY A 41 -13.03 -15.37 -16.98
CA GLY A 41 -14.23 -15.42 -16.14
C GLY A 41 -14.51 -14.14 -15.37
N GLY A 42 -13.58 -13.18 -15.36
CA GLY A 42 -13.78 -11.81 -14.84
C GLY A 42 -14.22 -11.79 -13.39
N GLY A 43 -13.28 -11.97 -12.46
CA GLY A 43 -13.61 -11.68 -11.07
C GLY A 43 -12.76 -12.33 -10.00
N THR A 44 -11.87 -13.29 -10.24
CA THR A 44 -11.09 -13.83 -9.12
C THR A 44 -9.95 -12.88 -8.77
N TYR A 45 -9.96 -12.36 -7.55
CA TYR A 45 -8.84 -11.60 -7.02
C TYR A 45 -7.66 -12.54 -6.71
N PRO A 46 -6.41 -12.07 -6.74
CA PRO A 46 -5.27 -12.91 -6.37
C PRO A 46 -5.40 -13.35 -4.89
N SER A 47 -4.81 -14.48 -4.51
CA SER A 47 -4.73 -14.88 -3.09
C SER A 47 -3.46 -14.34 -2.44
N SER A 48 -2.45 -14.00 -3.23
CA SER A 48 -1.17 -13.43 -2.81
C SER A 48 -0.66 -12.40 -3.81
N ILE A 49 0.14 -11.43 -3.33
CA ILE A 49 0.85 -10.47 -4.20
C ILE A 49 1.86 -11.13 -5.14
N SER A 50 2.25 -12.37 -4.89
CA SER A 50 3.14 -13.14 -5.77
C SER A 50 2.49 -13.55 -7.09
N GLU A 51 1.16 -13.48 -7.17
CA GLU A 51 0.38 -13.84 -8.37
C GLU A 51 0.22 -12.68 -9.35
N ILE A 52 0.53 -11.45 -8.91
CA ILE A 52 0.38 -10.24 -9.73
C ILE A 52 1.75 -9.68 -10.12
N ASP A 53 1.80 -9.01 -11.26
CA ASP A 53 2.97 -8.21 -11.63
C ASP A 53 2.97 -6.93 -10.78
N LEU A 54 3.86 -6.90 -9.79
CA LEU A 54 3.89 -5.82 -8.82
C LEU A 54 4.47 -4.54 -9.44
N PRO A 55 3.83 -3.39 -9.21
CA PRO A 55 4.33 -2.13 -9.72
C PRO A 55 5.66 -1.80 -9.04
N ASN A 56 6.53 -1.08 -9.74
CA ASN A 56 7.78 -0.64 -9.11
C ASN A 56 7.47 0.43 -8.04
N ALA A 57 7.59 0.04 -6.78
CA ALA A 57 7.34 0.92 -5.64
C ALA A 57 8.45 0.78 -4.60
N SER A 58 8.76 1.88 -3.93
CA SER A 58 9.70 1.92 -2.81
C SER A 58 8.99 2.23 -1.50
N ASN A 59 9.53 1.73 -0.40
CA ASN A 59 9.08 2.08 0.93
C ASN A 59 9.66 3.47 1.29
N PRO A 60 8.82 4.49 1.54
CA PRO A 60 9.27 5.87 1.75
C PRO A 60 9.89 6.14 3.14
N TYR A 61 9.77 5.19 4.07
CA TYR A 61 10.34 5.27 5.42
C TYR A 61 11.63 4.45 5.56
N SER A 62 11.81 3.41 4.74
CA SER A 62 12.99 2.56 4.79
C SER A 62 13.29 1.88 3.46
N ASN A 63 14.51 2.04 2.96
CA ASN A 63 14.97 1.34 1.74
C ASN A 63 15.34 -0.13 1.98
N SER A 64 15.44 -0.58 3.24
CA SER A 64 15.78 -1.96 3.59
C SER A 64 14.55 -2.86 3.69
N LYS A 65 13.35 -2.29 3.50
CA LYS A 65 12.08 -2.98 3.64
C LYS A 65 11.31 -2.92 2.34
N PRO A 66 10.56 -3.98 1.99
CA PRO A 66 9.77 -3.97 0.78
C PRO A 66 8.63 -2.94 0.89
N ALA A 67 8.18 -2.43 -0.27
CA ALA A 67 6.99 -1.60 -0.35
C ALA A 67 5.72 -2.45 -0.20
N PHE A 68 5.71 -3.68 -0.72
CA PHE A 68 4.57 -4.59 -0.71
C PHE A 68 4.86 -5.85 0.10
N VAL A 69 3.86 -6.30 0.86
CA VAL A 69 3.91 -7.56 1.63
C VAL A 69 2.59 -8.31 1.53
N ASP A 70 2.64 -9.63 1.60
CA ASP A 70 1.45 -10.43 1.87
C ASP A 70 1.06 -10.32 3.35
N GLY A 71 -0.22 -10.19 3.62
CA GLY A 71 -0.77 -10.01 4.96
C GLY A 71 -0.78 -8.56 5.43
N SER A 72 -0.96 -8.37 6.74
CA SER A 72 -0.94 -7.05 7.37
C SER A 72 0.49 -6.47 7.39
N PRO A 73 0.67 -5.18 7.05
CA PRO A 73 1.97 -4.53 7.15
C PRO A 73 2.38 -4.43 8.62
N THR A 74 3.67 -4.62 8.89
CA THR A 74 4.24 -4.60 10.25
C THR A 74 5.22 -3.46 10.46
N GLU A 75 5.63 -2.79 9.38
CA GLU A 75 6.58 -1.68 9.41
C GLU A 75 6.08 -0.49 8.60
N GLN A 76 6.49 0.71 9.00
CA GLN A 76 6.14 1.95 8.30
C GLN A 76 6.58 1.89 6.83
N GLY A 77 5.75 2.45 5.97
CA GLY A 77 5.95 2.51 4.53
C GLY A 77 5.56 1.24 3.78
N GLN A 78 5.23 0.15 4.48
CA GLN A 78 4.72 -1.06 3.87
C GLN A 78 3.25 -0.90 3.49
N VAL A 79 2.89 -1.57 2.41
CA VAL A 79 1.52 -1.81 1.97
C VAL A 79 1.30 -3.32 1.98
N GLY A 80 0.39 -3.78 2.82
CA GLY A 80 -0.02 -5.16 2.94
C GLY A 80 -1.24 -5.48 2.10
N TYR A 81 -1.29 -6.71 1.62
CA TYR A 81 -2.39 -7.28 0.84
C TYR A 81 -2.98 -8.51 1.52
N ILE A 82 -4.30 -8.58 1.62
CA ILE A 82 -5.01 -9.75 2.12
C ILE A 82 -6.11 -10.09 1.11
N GLY A 83 -5.93 -11.17 0.34
CA GLY A 83 -6.89 -11.65 -0.66
C GLY A 83 -7.42 -13.04 -0.32
N ASP A 84 -8.66 -13.33 -0.70
CA ASP A 84 -9.29 -14.66 -0.57
C ASP A 84 -9.91 -15.19 -1.88
N GLY A 85 -9.62 -14.54 -3.00
CA GLY A 85 -10.21 -14.84 -4.32
C GLY A 85 -11.57 -14.17 -4.58
N ASN A 86 -12.30 -13.78 -3.55
CA ASN A 86 -13.62 -13.15 -3.65
C ASN A 86 -13.65 -11.71 -3.13
N SER A 87 -12.73 -11.37 -2.25
CA SER A 87 -12.53 -10.05 -1.71
C SER A 87 -11.05 -9.79 -1.52
N TYR A 88 -10.70 -8.52 -1.34
CA TYR A 88 -9.37 -8.17 -0.92
C TYR A 88 -9.37 -6.95 0.00
N GLN A 89 -8.29 -6.83 0.76
CA GLN A 89 -8.00 -5.70 1.61
C GLN A 89 -6.57 -5.23 1.35
N ILE A 90 -6.40 -3.91 1.26
CA ILE A 90 -5.12 -3.23 1.16
C ILE A 90 -4.94 -2.40 2.42
N LEU A 91 -3.85 -2.64 3.14
CA LEU A 91 -3.49 -1.94 4.37
C LEU A 91 -2.19 -1.18 4.15
N GLY A 92 -2.15 0.13 4.41
CA GLY A 92 -0.92 0.92 4.36
C GLY A 92 -0.46 1.32 5.75
N TYR A 93 0.81 1.17 6.08
CA TYR A 93 1.35 1.66 7.36
C TYR A 93 2.03 3.02 7.16
N GLY A 94 1.37 4.11 7.56
CA GLY A 94 1.90 5.48 7.51
C GLY A 94 2.76 5.86 8.74
N SER A 95 3.03 7.17 8.93
CA SER A 95 3.93 7.64 10.00
C SER A 95 3.42 7.28 11.40
N ASN A 96 2.10 7.13 11.63
CA ASN A 96 1.56 6.72 12.95
C ASN A 96 0.21 5.99 12.89
N SER A 97 -0.25 5.59 11.71
CA SER A 97 -1.57 4.98 11.53
C SER A 97 -1.58 3.92 10.43
N LEU A 98 -2.39 2.89 10.68
CA LEU A 98 -2.82 1.95 9.65
C LEU A 98 -3.92 2.63 8.83
N LEU A 99 -3.67 2.75 7.53
CA LEU A 99 -4.60 3.15 6.49
C LEU A 99 -5.25 1.88 5.94
N ASP A 100 -6.56 1.90 5.74
CA ASP A 100 -7.33 0.72 5.32
C ASP A 100 -8.17 1.02 4.09
N PHE A 101 -8.09 0.13 3.10
CA PHE A 101 -8.94 0.10 1.93
C PHE A 101 -9.43 -1.33 1.69
N LYS A 102 -10.75 -1.54 1.70
CA LYS A 102 -11.36 -2.86 1.54
C LYS A 102 -12.35 -2.86 0.38
N LEU A 103 -12.30 -3.91 -0.45
CA LEU A 103 -13.26 -4.14 -1.51
C LEU A 103 -13.75 -5.60 -1.48
N SER A 104 -15.04 -5.80 -1.67
CA SER A 104 -15.67 -7.11 -1.78
C SER A 104 -16.51 -7.16 -3.05
N LYS A 105 -16.61 -8.34 -3.67
CA LYS A 105 -17.61 -8.57 -4.72
C LYS A 105 -19.03 -8.27 -4.21
N PRO A 106 -19.91 -7.77 -5.08
CA PRO A 106 -21.35 -7.66 -4.79
C PRO A 106 -22.00 -9.03 -4.56
#